data_AF-A0A527ZAI5-F1
#
_entry.id   AF-A0A527ZAI5-F1
#
_cell.length_a   1.000
_cell.length_b   1.000
_cell.length_c   1.000
_cell.angle_alpha   90.00
_cell.angle_beta   90.00
_cell.angle_gamma   90.00
#
_symmetry.space_group_name_H-M   'P 1'
#
loop_
_entity.id
_entity.type
_entity.pdbx_description
1 polymer ?
#
loop_
_entity_poly.entity_id
_entity_poly.type
_entity_poly.pdbx_seq_one_letter_code
_entity_poly.pdbx_strand_id
1 'polypeptide(L)' 'MEKRIYPQAIDSVVMPEPFGRQSFNDAGKAVAALQVLYDRNTKFLRDSFTALAAGGDNNKRYRAFYP' A
#
# COMPACT_ATOMS: atom_id res chain seq x y z
N MET A 1 23.72 -27.56 11.80
CA MET A 1 23.24 -26.18 11.62
C MET A 1 22.40 -26.16 10.35
N GLU A 2 21.10 -26.08 10.54
CA GLU A 2 20.06 -26.25 9.51
C GLU A 2 20.18 -25.21 8.40
N LYS A 3 19.84 -25.63 7.17
CA LYS A 3 19.82 -24.80 5.96
C LYS A 3 18.84 -23.63 6.16
N ARG A 4 19.36 -22.45 6.52
CA ARG A 4 18.58 -21.22 6.43
C ARG A 4 18.31 -20.94 4.95
N ILE A 5 17.06 -21.14 4.52
CA ILE A 5 16.60 -20.68 3.22
C ILE A 5 16.43 -19.17 3.35
N TYR A 6 17.36 -18.42 2.76
CA TYR A 6 17.19 -16.97 2.61
C TYR A 6 16.18 -16.74 1.49
N PRO A 7 15.06 -16.05 1.74
CA PRO A 7 14.18 -15.65 0.66
C PRO A 7 14.97 -14.78 -0.32
N GLN A 8 14.75 -14.99 -1.60
CA GLN A 8 15.34 -14.21 -2.68
C GLN A 8 15.10 -12.73 -2.40
N ALA A 9 16.09 -11.87 -2.69
CA ALA A 9 15.95 -10.44 -2.49
C ALA A 9 14.69 -9.96 -3.22
N ILE A 10 13.82 -9.23 -2.52
CA ILE A 10 12.60 -8.72 -3.13
C ILE A 10 13.00 -7.54 -4.01
N ASP A 11 12.91 -7.77 -5.32
CA ASP A 11 13.47 -6.89 -6.34
C ASP A 11 12.68 -5.59 -6.51
N SER A 12 11.41 -5.53 -6.09
CA SER A 12 10.60 -4.33 -6.25
C SER A 12 9.60 -4.06 -5.11
N VAL A 13 9.48 -2.78 -4.75
CA VAL A 13 8.45 -2.26 -3.85
C VAL A 13 7.40 -1.54 -4.69
N VAL A 14 6.15 -1.94 -4.55
CA VAL A 14 5.00 -1.31 -5.20
C VAL A 14 4.22 -0.54 -4.15
N MET A 15 3.87 0.71 -4.46
CA MET A 15 3.08 1.57 -3.60
C MET A 15 2.10 2.42 -4.42
N PRO A 16 1.01 2.92 -3.81
CA PRO A 16 0.14 3.87 -4.48
C PRO A 16 0.91 5.12 -4.90
N GLU A 17 0.44 5.79 -5.96
CA GLU A 17 1.00 7.09 -6.38
C GLU A 17 1.08 8.09 -5.20
N PRO A 18 2.09 8.96 -5.15
CA PRO A 18 2.17 10.00 -4.15
C PRO A 18 0.92 10.88 -4.14
N PHE A 19 0.42 11.21 -2.95
CA PHE A 19 -0.66 12.17 -2.79
C PHE A 19 -0.08 13.55 -2.48
N GLY A 20 -0.50 14.56 -3.25
CA GLY A 20 -0.01 15.93 -3.09
C GLY A 20 -0.45 16.55 -1.76
N ARG A 21 0.38 17.44 -1.22
CA ARG A 21 0.02 18.23 -0.03
C ARG A 21 -1.20 19.10 -0.33
N GLN A 22 -2.15 19.14 0.60
CA GLN A 22 -3.31 20.01 0.55
C GLN A 22 -3.44 20.79 1.86
N SER A 23 -3.99 22.00 1.77
CA SER A 23 -4.32 22.83 2.94
C SER A 23 -5.82 23.01 2.99
N PHE A 24 -6.39 22.93 4.19
CA PHE A 24 -7.82 23.05 4.43
C PHE A 24 -8.07 24.11 5.48
N ASN A 25 -9.05 24.97 5.22
CA ASN A 25 -9.57 25.95 6.19
C ASN A 25 -10.91 25.48 6.81
N ASP A 26 -11.34 24.27 6.46
CA ASP A 26 -12.55 23.63 6.96
C ASP A 26 -12.19 22.24 7.50
N ALA A 27 -12.53 21.98 8.76
CA ALA A 27 -12.18 20.74 9.42
C ALA A 27 -12.88 19.52 8.80
N GLY A 28 -14.14 19.67 8.35
CA GLY A 28 -14.89 18.61 7.70
C GLY A 28 -14.23 18.18 6.38
N LYS A 29 -13.76 19.13 5.59
CA LYS A 29 -13.02 18.86 4.34
C LYS A 29 -11.69 18.17 4.59
N ALA A 30 -10.97 18.55 5.66
CA ALA A 30 -9.74 17.88 6.05
C ALA A 30 -9.99 16.41 6.40
N VAL A 31 -10.98 16.12 7.25
CA VAL A 31 -11.32 14.75 7.64
C VAL A 31 -11.81 13.93 6.45
N ALA A 32 -12.64 14.51 5.58
CA ALA A 32 -13.08 13.84 4.36
C ALA A 32 -11.90 13.44 3.45
N ALA A 33 -10.89 14.31 3.33
CA ALA A 33 -9.68 13.98 2.57
C ALA A 33 -8.89 12.81 3.19
N LEU A 34 -8.80 12.75 4.53
CA LEU A 34 -8.17 11.61 5.23
C LEU A 34 -8.93 10.30 4.99
N GLN A 35 -10.28 10.34 5.00
CA GLN A 35 -11.11 9.17 4.69
C GLN A 35 -10.87 8.66 3.27
N VAL A 36 -10.83 9.57 2.28
CA VAL A 36 -10.51 9.22 0.89
C VAL A 36 -9.13 8.59 0.77
N LEU A 37 -8.11 9.15 1.46
CA LEU A 37 -6.76 8.60 1.48
C LEU A 37 -6.72 7.21 2.11
N TYR A 38 -7.44 7.01 3.21
CA TYR A 38 -7.54 5.73 3.89
C TYR A 38 -8.17 4.67 2.99
N ASP A 39 -9.31 4.97 2.38
CA ASP A 39 -10.02 4.06 1.49
C ASP A 39 -9.17 3.70 0.27
N ARG A 40 -8.51 4.69 -0.34
CA ARG A 40 -7.58 4.48 -1.44
C ARG A 40 -6.45 3.51 -1.06
N ASN A 41 -5.77 3.78 0.05
CA ASN A 41 -4.57 3.04 0.45
C ASN A 41 -4.90 1.64 0.95
N THR A 42 -6.02 1.47 1.65
CA THR A 42 -6.51 0.15 2.08
C THR A 42 -7.02 -0.67 0.90
N LYS A 43 -7.71 -0.05 -0.07
CA LYS A 43 -8.11 -0.71 -1.31
C LYS A 43 -6.90 -1.24 -2.09
N PHE A 44 -5.85 -0.44 -2.24
CA PHE A 44 -4.61 -0.88 -2.88
C PHE A 44 -4.04 -2.16 -2.24
N LEU A 45 -3.96 -2.21 -0.91
CA LEU A 45 -3.46 -3.41 -0.21
C LEU A 45 -4.36 -4.63 -0.42
N ARG A 46 -5.68 -4.44 -0.28
CA ARG A 46 -6.67 -5.52 -0.47
C ARG A 46 -6.62 -6.09 -1.88
N ASP A 47 -6.60 -5.21 -2.89
CA ASP A 47 -6.55 -5.62 -4.29
C ASP A 47 -5.22 -6.33 -4.59
N SER A 48 -4.09 -5.81 -4.09
CA SER A 48 -2.77 -6.42 -4.27
C SER A 48 -2.68 -7.82 -3.64
N PHE A 49 -3.22 -8.01 -2.42
CA PHE A 49 -3.24 -9.31 -1.77
C PHE A 49 -4.22 -10.28 -2.41
N THR A 50 -5.35 -9.80 -2.93
CA THR A 50 -6.28 -10.62 -3.71
C THR A 50 -5.59 -11.13 -5.00
N ALA A 51 -4.87 -10.26 -5.70
CA ALA A 51 -4.10 -10.65 -6.88
C ALA A 51 -2.99 -11.65 -6.55
N LEU A 52 -2.28 -11.46 -5.44
CA LEU A 52 -1.27 -12.41 -4.96
C LEU A 52 -1.88 -13.80 -4.68
N ALA A 53 -3.03 -13.84 -3.99
CA ALA A 53 -3.73 -15.09 -3.70
C ALA A 53 -4.22 -15.81 -4.98
N ALA A 54 -4.49 -15.08 -6.05
CA ALA A 54 -4.89 -15.62 -7.35
C ALA A 54 -3.70 -16.12 -8.22
N GLY A 55 -2.50 -16.23 -7.65
CA GLY A 55 -1.29 -16.65 -8.38
C GLY A 55 -0.50 -15.51 -9.01
N GLY A 56 -0.75 -14.27 -8.57
CA GLY A 56 0.05 -13.11 -8.95
C GLY A 56 1.50 -13.18 -8.48
N ASP A 57 2.32 -12.27 -9.00
CA ASP A 57 3.75 -12.19 -8.72
C ASP A 57 4.05 -11.99 -7.22
N ASN A 58 4.80 -12.93 -6.64
CA ASN A 58 5.17 -12.97 -5.22
C ASN A 58 6.55 -12.35 -4.94
N ASN A 59 7.26 -11.85 -5.94
CA ASN A 59 8.56 -11.18 -5.80
C ASN A 59 8.42 -9.67 -5.52
N LYS A 60 7.24 -9.22 -5.10
CA LYS A 60 6.91 -7.80 -4.83
C LYS A 60 6.61 -7.55 -3.36
N ARG A 61 7.04 -6.41 -2.85
CA ARG A 61 6.59 -5.85 -1.56
C ARG A 61 5.54 -4.78 -1.81
N TYR A 62 4.32 -5.00 -1.36
CA TYR A 62 3.27 -3.99 -1.39
C TYR A 62 3.37 -3.10 -0.13
N ARG A 63 3.43 -1.78 -0.32
CA ARG A 63 3.48 -0.80 0.76
C ARG A 63 2.41 0.27 0.54
N ALA A 64 1.66 0.59 1.58
CA ALA A 64 0.80 1.75 1.64
C ALA A 64 1.06 2.53 2.93
N PHE A 65 0.54 3.74 3.02
CA PHE A 65 0.78 4.66 4.13
C PHE A 65 -0.54 5.05 4.78
N TYR A 66 -0.54 5.28 6.09
CA TYR A 66 -1.69 5.91 6.74
C TYR A 66 -1.81 7.37 6.27
N PRO A 67 -3.04 7.92 6.20
CA PRO A 67 -3.26 9.34 5.94
C PRO A 67 -2.56 10.25 6.95
#